data_AF-A0A522S394-F1
#
_entry.id   AF-A0A522S394-F1
#
_cell.length_a   1.000
_cell.length_b   1.000
_cell.length_c   1.000
_cell.angle_alpha   90.00
_cell.angle_beta   90.00
_cell.angle_gamma   90.00
#
_symmetry.space_group_name_H-M   'P 1'
#
loop_
_entity.id
_entity.type
_entity.pdbx_description
1 polymer ?
#
loop_
_entity_poly.entity_id
_entity_poly.type
_entity_poly.pdbx_seq_one_letter_code
_entity_poly.pdbx_strand_id
1 'polypeptide(L)'
;MPHVAAAPANPPWPATLWTIGHSTRTSDEFIALLTANRIQLLADVRHFPGSRKYPHFNVEPLQRAVHDAGIDYLPFTELGGRRRVRPDSPNIAWRHPAFRGYADYMETEAFRQGIERLKVIACVKRTAIMCAEAVWWRCHRGLIADVFKLAGTRVLHITGPSAPREHPYTSAAQVIDGQLDYTHPETVPAPDATR
;
A
#
# COMPACT_ATOMS: atom_id res chain seq x y z
N MET A 1 -2.89 -1.93 39.34
CA MET A 1 -3.71 -2.14 38.15
C MET A 1 -3.52 -0.96 37.22
N PRO A 2 -2.81 -1.08 36.09
CA PRO A 2 -2.72 0.02 35.15
C PRO A 2 -4.06 0.18 34.45
N HIS A 3 -4.61 1.39 34.50
CA HIS A 3 -5.78 1.80 33.74
C HIS A 3 -5.44 1.68 32.25
N VAL A 4 -6.03 0.72 31.56
CA VAL A 4 -6.06 0.71 30.10
C VAL A 4 -7.00 1.83 29.69
N ALA A 5 -6.44 2.93 29.20
CA ALA A 5 -7.22 3.98 28.57
C ALA A 5 -7.97 3.36 27.38
N ALA A 6 -9.29 3.52 27.33
CA ALA A 6 -10.09 3.11 26.20
C ALA A 6 -9.55 3.82 24.94
N ALA A 7 -9.24 3.04 23.90
CA ALA A 7 -8.86 3.61 22.61
C ALA A 7 -10.00 4.53 22.11
N PRO A 8 -9.68 5.69 21.50
CA PRO A 8 -10.71 6.57 20.97
C PRO A 8 -11.59 5.85 19.95
N ALA A 9 -12.89 6.19 19.92
CA ALA A 9 -13.91 5.59 19.06
C ALA A 9 -13.59 5.68 17.56
N ASN A 10 -12.62 6.52 17.18
CA ASN A 10 -11.97 6.47 15.88
C ASN A 10 -10.48 6.86 16.06
N PRO A 11 -9.53 5.93 15.89
CA PRO A 11 -8.12 6.26 16.00
C PRO A 11 -7.74 7.31 14.93
N PRO A 12 -6.79 8.20 15.23
CA PRO A 12 -6.32 9.16 14.23
C PRO A 12 -5.69 8.42 13.05
N TRP A 13 -5.50 9.12 11.94
CA TRP A 13 -4.65 8.63 10.86
C TRP A 13 -3.17 8.74 11.26
N PRO A 14 -2.30 7.82 10.83
CA PRO A 14 -0.88 7.90 11.15
C PRO A 14 -0.26 9.15 10.51
N ALA A 15 0.73 9.74 11.16
CA ALA A 15 1.45 10.88 10.57
C ALA A 15 2.20 10.49 9.28
N THR A 16 2.68 9.25 9.19
CA THR A 16 3.41 8.75 8.03
C THR A 16 3.17 7.27 7.80
N LEU A 17 3.06 6.85 6.54
CA LEU A 17 3.01 5.46 6.11
C LEU A 17 4.10 5.23 5.04
N TRP A 18 4.80 4.11 5.10
CA TRP A 18 5.78 3.75 4.08
C TRP A 18 5.20 2.69 3.14
N THR A 19 5.74 2.61 1.92
CA THR A 19 5.44 1.53 1.00
C THR A 19 6.72 0.96 0.42
N ILE A 20 6.75 -0.33 0.12
CA ILE A 20 7.87 -0.98 -0.54
C ILE A 20 7.38 -2.05 -1.54
N GLY A 21 8.17 -2.28 -2.57
CA GLY A 21 8.02 -3.39 -3.50
C GLY A 21 9.16 -4.37 -3.37
N HIS A 22 8.88 -5.67 -3.18
CA HIS A 22 9.96 -6.64 -3.07
C HIS A 22 10.71 -6.82 -4.41
N SER A 23 10.01 -6.68 -5.54
CA SER A 23 10.58 -6.77 -6.89
C SER A 23 11.39 -8.06 -7.04
N THR A 24 12.59 -7.96 -7.61
CA THR A 24 13.54 -9.05 -7.82
C THR A 24 14.72 -8.98 -6.85
N ARG A 25 14.58 -8.24 -5.73
CA ARG A 25 15.64 -8.04 -4.75
C ARG A 25 16.01 -9.35 -4.06
N THR A 26 17.25 -9.43 -3.57
CA THR A 26 17.61 -10.45 -2.60
C THR A 26 16.94 -10.18 -1.25
N SER A 27 16.95 -11.17 -0.35
CA SER A 27 16.48 -10.96 1.03
C SER A 27 17.28 -9.85 1.71
N ASP A 28 18.61 -9.86 1.58
CA ASP A 28 19.50 -8.91 2.24
C ASP A 28 19.28 -7.47 1.75
N GLU A 29 19.14 -7.28 0.43
CA GLU A 29 18.82 -5.97 -0.14
C GLU A 29 17.48 -5.44 0.38
N PHE A 30 16.48 -6.32 0.47
CA PHE A 30 15.15 -5.94 0.95
C PHE A 30 15.17 -5.57 2.44
N ILE A 31 15.81 -6.38 3.28
CA ILE A 31 15.97 -6.09 4.72
C ILE A 31 16.78 -4.80 4.92
N ALA A 32 17.87 -4.59 4.17
CA ALA A 32 18.67 -3.37 4.27
C ALA A 32 17.83 -2.11 4.00
N LEU A 33 16.91 -2.15 3.03
CA LEU A 33 16.00 -1.03 2.75
C LEU A 33 15.01 -0.77 3.89
N LEU A 34 14.47 -1.83 4.50
CA LEU A 34 13.56 -1.70 5.64
C LEU A 34 14.29 -1.11 6.85
N THR A 35 15.47 -1.64 7.16
CA THR A 35 16.31 -1.20 8.29
C THR A 35 16.78 0.25 8.12
N ALA A 36 17.24 0.63 6.92
CA ALA A 36 17.66 2.02 6.64
C ALA A 36 16.52 3.03 6.85
N ASN A 37 15.27 2.60 6.63
CA ASN A 37 14.06 3.41 6.86
C ASN A 37 13.47 3.23 8.26
N ARG A 38 14.11 2.43 9.13
CA ARG A 38 13.70 2.12 10.51
C ARG A 38 12.31 1.49 10.59
N ILE A 39 11.91 0.73 9.57
CA ILE A 39 10.61 0.07 9.54
C ILE A 39 10.53 -0.91 10.71
N GLN A 40 9.46 -0.82 11.50
CA GLN A 40 9.20 -1.69 12.63
C GLN A 40 8.21 -2.81 12.29
N LEU A 41 7.37 -2.59 11.27
CA LEU A 41 6.38 -3.57 10.84
C LEU A 41 6.21 -3.57 9.32
N LEU A 42 6.27 -4.76 8.73
CA LEU A 42 5.98 -5.02 7.33
C LEU A 42 4.55 -5.55 7.19
N ALA A 43 3.68 -4.74 6.60
CA ALA A 43 2.30 -5.10 6.27
C ALA A 43 2.25 -5.70 4.86
N ASP A 44 2.08 -7.03 4.77
CA ASP A 44 2.02 -7.73 3.50
C ASP A 44 0.62 -7.64 2.89
N VAL A 45 0.46 -6.76 1.91
CA VAL A 45 -0.82 -6.54 1.21
C VAL A 45 -0.94 -7.40 -0.06
N ARG A 46 -0.19 -8.51 -0.17
CA ARG A 46 -0.31 -9.44 -1.29
C ARG A 46 -1.47 -10.39 -1.02
N HIS A 47 -2.38 -10.52 -1.99
CA HIS A 47 -3.42 -11.54 -1.95
C HIS A 47 -2.82 -12.95 -2.06
N PHE A 48 -1.87 -13.13 -2.99
CA PHE A 48 -1.21 -14.41 -3.24
C PHE A 48 0.30 -14.27 -3.07
N PRO A 49 0.82 -14.40 -1.84
CA PRO A 49 2.23 -14.17 -1.51
C PRO A 49 3.20 -15.30 -1.92
N GLY A 50 2.78 -16.24 -2.79
CA GLY A 50 3.60 -17.36 -3.25
C GLY A 50 4.33 -17.08 -4.58
N SER A 51 5.59 -17.45 -4.66
CA SER A 51 6.42 -17.37 -5.86
C SER A 51 7.42 -18.52 -5.94
N ARG A 52 7.44 -19.23 -7.07
CA ARG A 52 8.50 -20.19 -7.38
C ARG A 52 9.80 -19.51 -7.78
N LYS A 53 9.71 -18.33 -8.40
CA LYS A 53 10.86 -17.56 -8.90
C LYS A 53 11.59 -16.81 -7.79
N TYR A 54 10.84 -16.37 -6.77
CA TYR A 54 11.36 -15.60 -5.63
C TYR A 54 10.92 -16.24 -4.31
N PRO A 55 11.39 -17.47 -4.01
CA PRO A 55 10.91 -18.24 -2.86
C PRO A 55 11.21 -17.59 -1.51
N HIS A 56 12.23 -16.73 -1.42
CA HIS A 56 12.55 -15.95 -0.21
C HIS A 56 11.50 -14.88 0.12
N PHE A 57 10.62 -14.52 -0.82
CA PHE A 57 9.45 -13.68 -0.55
C PHE A 57 8.17 -14.47 -0.29
N ASN A 58 8.22 -15.81 -0.21
CA ASN A 58 7.11 -16.59 0.33
C ASN A 58 6.93 -16.23 1.81
N VAL A 59 5.70 -16.40 2.32
CA VAL A 59 5.30 -15.96 3.67
C VAL A 59 6.30 -16.40 4.73
N GLU A 60 6.61 -17.69 4.80
CA GLU A 60 7.40 -18.27 5.88
C GLU A 60 8.89 -17.84 5.85
N PRO A 61 9.63 -17.91 4.70
CA PRO A 61 10.98 -17.34 4.63
C PRO A 61 11.03 -15.84 4.89
N LEU A 62 10.08 -15.06 4.34
CA LEU A 62 10.04 -13.62 4.52
C LEU A 62 9.80 -13.26 5.99
N GLN A 63 8.83 -13.91 6.63
CA GLN A 63 8.50 -13.69 8.03
C GLN A 63 9.71 -13.96 8.94
N ARG A 64 10.47 -15.03 8.69
CA ARG A 64 11.73 -15.28 9.41
C ARG A 64 12.75 -14.17 9.18
N ALA A 65 13.02 -13.82 7.93
CA ALA A 65 14.04 -12.83 7.59
C ALA A 65 13.76 -11.46 8.21
N VAL A 66 12.50 -11.01 8.23
CA VAL A 66 12.15 -9.73 8.86
C VAL A 66 12.17 -9.82 10.38
N HIS A 67 11.74 -10.94 10.97
CA HIS A 67 11.81 -11.18 12.41
C HIS A 67 13.26 -11.16 12.91
N ASP A 68 14.18 -11.81 12.20
CA ASP A 68 15.61 -11.83 12.54
C ASP A 68 16.25 -10.43 12.46
N ALA A 69 15.65 -9.54 11.67
CA ALA A 69 16.01 -8.11 11.60
C ALA A 69 15.28 -7.23 12.63
N GLY A 70 14.47 -7.81 13.53
CA GLY A 70 13.70 -7.08 14.53
C GLY A 70 12.46 -6.36 13.98
N ILE A 71 11.92 -6.82 12.84
CA ILE A 71 10.79 -6.22 12.14
C ILE A 71 9.61 -7.19 12.21
N ASP A 72 8.46 -6.72 12.68
CA ASP A 72 7.24 -7.52 12.71
C ASP A 72 6.69 -7.76 11.31
N TYR A 73 6.04 -8.91 11.12
CA TYR A 73 5.35 -9.27 9.89
C TYR A 73 3.86 -9.47 10.16
N LEU A 74 2.99 -8.79 9.39
CA LEU A 74 1.56 -9.04 9.43
C LEU A 74 0.95 -9.13 8.02
N PRO A 75 0.15 -10.16 7.73
CA PRO A 75 -0.61 -10.24 6.49
C PRO A 75 -1.85 -9.34 6.52
N PHE A 76 -2.14 -8.69 5.39
CA PHE A 76 -3.30 -7.85 5.11
C PHE A 76 -3.94 -8.28 3.78
N THR A 77 -4.47 -9.50 3.75
CA THR A 77 -5.09 -10.10 2.55
C THR A 77 -6.36 -9.37 2.12
N GLU A 78 -7.00 -8.65 3.04
CA GLU A 78 -8.12 -7.75 2.78
C GLU A 78 -7.69 -6.64 1.83
N LEU A 79 -6.48 -6.10 2.00
CA LEU A 79 -5.91 -5.08 1.10
C LEU A 79 -5.24 -5.69 -0.16
N GLY A 80 -5.39 -7.01 -0.35
CA GLY A 80 -4.85 -7.77 -1.47
C GLY A 80 -5.30 -7.30 -2.85
N GLY A 81 -4.36 -7.21 -3.80
CA GLY A 81 -4.65 -6.97 -5.22
C GLY A 81 -5.38 -8.12 -5.94
N ARG A 82 -5.37 -8.08 -7.28
CA ARG A 82 -6.03 -9.04 -8.18
C ARG A 82 -7.54 -9.18 -7.93
N ARG A 83 -8.22 -8.03 -7.94
CA ARG A 83 -9.68 -7.92 -7.82
C ARG A 83 -10.32 -7.90 -9.21
N ARG A 84 -11.56 -8.38 -9.32
CA ARG A 84 -12.30 -8.44 -10.58
C ARG A 84 -13.08 -7.15 -10.77
N VAL A 85 -13.14 -6.68 -12.02
CA VAL A 85 -14.00 -5.57 -12.41
C VAL A 85 -15.46 -5.98 -12.26
N ARG A 86 -16.29 -5.13 -11.66
CA ARG A 86 -17.75 -5.33 -11.65
C ARG A 86 -18.33 -4.99 -13.03
N PRO A 87 -19.36 -5.71 -13.53
CA PRO A 87 -19.94 -5.45 -14.85
C PRO A 87 -20.38 -4.00 -15.08
N ASP A 88 -20.82 -3.32 -14.03
CA ASP A 88 -21.34 -1.96 -13.98
C ASP A 88 -20.35 -0.97 -13.33
N SER A 89 -19.05 -1.29 -13.35
CA SER A 89 -18.00 -0.48 -12.71
C SER A 89 -18.08 1.00 -13.14
N PRO A 90 -18.30 1.93 -12.19
CA PRO A 90 -18.26 3.36 -12.49
C PRO A 90 -16.82 3.87 -12.63
N ASN A 91 -15.82 3.10 -12.17
CA ASN A 91 -14.41 3.50 -12.04
C ASN A 91 -13.64 3.48 -13.38
N ILE A 92 -14.11 4.24 -14.36
CA ILE A 92 -13.62 4.20 -15.74
C ILE A 92 -12.31 4.96 -15.99
N ALA A 93 -11.79 5.72 -15.01
CA ALA A 93 -10.50 6.41 -15.12
C ALA A 93 -9.33 5.43 -15.35
N TRP A 94 -9.47 4.21 -14.86
CA TRP A 94 -8.48 3.15 -15.05
C TRP A 94 -8.70 2.40 -16.36
N ARG A 95 -7.73 2.49 -17.29
CA ARG A 95 -7.70 1.67 -18.52
C ARG A 95 -7.44 0.20 -18.23
N HIS A 96 -6.49 -0.08 -17.33
CA HIS A 96 -6.08 -1.45 -17.07
C HIS A 96 -7.08 -2.13 -16.11
N PRO A 97 -7.70 -3.26 -16.51
CA PRO A 97 -8.77 -3.90 -15.75
C PRO A 97 -8.42 -4.21 -14.29
N ALA A 98 -7.16 -4.57 -14.01
CA ALA A 98 -6.73 -4.88 -12.64
C ALA A 98 -6.84 -3.67 -11.68
N PHE A 99 -6.61 -2.43 -12.15
CA PHE A 99 -6.77 -1.25 -11.31
C PHE A 99 -8.22 -0.83 -11.18
N ARG A 100 -8.99 -0.93 -12.28
CA ARG A 100 -10.44 -0.73 -12.24
C ARG A 100 -11.12 -1.67 -11.24
N GLY A 101 -10.80 -2.95 -11.30
CA GLY A 101 -11.35 -3.93 -10.35
C GLY A 101 -10.86 -3.72 -8.93
N TYR A 102 -9.68 -3.11 -8.73
CA TYR A 102 -9.25 -2.72 -7.39
C TYR A 102 -10.00 -1.48 -6.88
N ALA A 103 -10.25 -0.48 -7.74
CA ALA A 103 -11.08 0.68 -7.41
C ALA A 103 -12.50 0.25 -7.02
N ASP A 104 -13.13 -0.67 -7.77
CA ASP A 104 -14.42 -1.26 -7.40
C ASP A 104 -14.36 -1.94 -6.02
N TYR A 105 -13.25 -2.61 -5.73
CA TYR A 105 -13.06 -3.30 -4.46
C TYR A 105 -12.87 -2.35 -3.27
N MET A 106 -12.35 -1.14 -3.50
CA MET A 106 -12.19 -0.12 -2.45
C MET A 106 -13.52 0.33 -1.83
N GLU A 107 -14.61 0.18 -2.58
CA GLU A 107 -15.97 0.49 -2.12
C GLU A 107 -16.56 -0.60 -1.20
N THR A 108 -15.84 -1.71 -0.99
CA THR A 108 -16.34 -2.82 -0.19
C THR A 108 -16.04 -2.66 1.30
N GLU A 109 -16.91 -3.24 2.12
CA GLU A 109 -16.73 -3.30 3.57
C GLU A 109 -15.42 -4.01 3.98
N ALA A 110 -15.02 -5.06 3.25
CA ALA A 110 -13.77 -5.77 3.52
C ALA A 110 -12.53 -4.88 3.33
N PHE A 111 -12.53 -4.03 2.30
CA PHE A 111 -11.45 -3.06 2.11
C PHE A 111 -11.41 -2.04 3.24
N ARG A 112 -12.58 -1.51 3.62
CA ARG A 112 -12.72 -0.55 4.73
C ARG A 112 -12.16 -1.13 6.05
N GLN A 113 -12.49 -2.37 6.37
CA GLN A 113 -11.96 -3.08 7.55
C GLN A 113 -10.43 -3.24 7.47
N GLY A 114 -9.89 -3.57 6.30
CA GLY A 114 -8.45 -3.65 6.07
C GLY A 114 -7.74 -2.31 6.31
N ILE A 115 -8.31 -1.20 5.85
CA ILE A 115 -7.79 0.15 6.08
C ILE A 115 -7.81 0.50 7.57
N GLU A 116 -8.92 0.25 8.27
CA GLU A 116 -9.02 0.53 9.70
C GLU A 116 -8.00 -0.26 10.53
N ARG A 117 -7.85 -1.55 10.23
CA ARG A 117 -6.83 -2.40 10.87
C ARG A 117 -5.41 -1.86 10.61
N LEU A 118 -5.11 -1.46 9.37
CA LEU A 118 -3.80 -0.91 9.02
C LEU A 118 -3.55 0.44 9.71
N LYS A 119 -4.57 1.30 9.77
CA LYS A 119 -4.54 2.61 10.42
C LYS A 119 -4.14 2.49 11.89
N VAL A 120 -4.79 1.59 12.64
CA VAL A 120 -4.50 1.35 14.06
C VAL A 120 -3.03 0.97 14.28
N ILE A 121 -2.52 0.05 13.46
CA ILE A 121 -1.14 -0.44 13.58
C ILE A 121 -0.12 0.64 13.20
N ALA A 122 -0.37 1.36 12.10
CA ALA A 122 0.53 2.40 11.62
C ALA A 122 0.60 3.62 12.57
N CYS A 123 -0.38 3.81 13.46
CA CYS A 123 -0.32 4.84 14.50
C CYS A 123 0.70 4.53 15.61
N VAL A 124 0.99 3.26 15.85
CA VAL A 124 1.86 2.83 16.96
C VAL A 124 3.22 2.30 16.50
N LYS A 125 3.32 1.88 15.22
CA LYS A 125 4.55 1.34 14.64
C LYS A 125 4.84 2.02 13.31
N ARG A 126 6.13 2.24 13.03
CA ARG A 126 6.60 2.66 11.71
C ARG A 126 6.36 1.54 10.70
N THR A 127 5.25 1.62 9.97
CA THR A 127 4.77 0.55 9.10
C THR A 127 5.08 0.81 7.63
N ALA A 128 5.56 -0.22 6.93
CA ALA A 128 5.63 -0.27 5.47
C ALA A 128 4.61 -1.27 4.90
N ILE A 129 3.75 -0.84 3.98
CA ILE A 129 2.94 -1.77 3.18
C ILE A 129 3.78 -2.33 2.03
N MET A 130 3.66 -3.63 1.77
CA MET A 130 4.46 -4.33 0.77
C MET A 130 3.61 -5.02 -0.30
N CYS A 131 4.00 -4.86 -1.57
CA CYS A 131 3.56 -5.73 -2.67
C CYS A 131 4.73 -6.25 -3.52
N ALA A 132 4.45 -6.93 -4.63
CA ALA A 132 5.47 -7.55 -5.47
C ALA A 132 6.17 -6.57 -6.42
N GLU A 133 5.44 -5.66 -7.05
CA GLU A 133 5.98 -4.76 -8.07
C GLU A 133 7.00 -3.77 -7.50
N ALA A 134 8.04 -3.43 -8.24
CA ALA A 134 9.04 -2.45 -7.79
C ALA A 134 8.44 -1.07 -7.52
N VAL A 135 7.56 -0.61 -8.41
CA VAL A 135 7.05 0.77 -8.44
C VAL A 135 5.57 0.81 -8.06
N TRP A 136 5.19 1.81 -7.28
CA TRP A 136 3.84 1.88 -6.69
C TRP A 136 2.77 2.19 -7.73
N TRP A 137 3.09 2.96 -8.77
CA TRP A 137 2.16 3.32 -9.87
C TRP A 137 1.82 2.16 -10.80
N ARG A 138 2.43 0.98 -10.59
CA ARG A 138 2.10 -0.26 -11.32
C ARG A 138 1.49 -1.34 -10.42
N CYS A 139 1.15 -1.02 -9.17
CA CYS A 139 0.58 -1.96 -8.20
C CYS A 139 -0.58 -1.35 -7.42
N HIS A 140 -1.48 -2.19 -6.91
CA HIS A 140 -2.64 -1.78 -6.11
C HIS A 140 -2.27 -0.98 -4.86
N ARG A 141 -1.04 -1.12 -4.35
CA ARG A 141 -0.56 -0.33 -3.21
C ARG A 141 -0.58 1.18 -3.46
N GLY A 142 -0.59 1.64 -4.72
CA GLY A 142 -0.80 3.05 -5.06
C GLY A 142 -2.18 3.55 -4.64
N LEU A 143 -3.24 2.74 -4.82
CA LEU A 143 -4.60 3.11 -4.44
C LEU A 143 -4.80 3.06 -2.91
N ILE A 144 -4.10 2.16 -2.21
CA ILE A 144 -4.03 2.22 -0.73
C ILE A 144 -3.36 3.53 -0.30
N ALA A 145 -2.27 3.92 -0.97
CA ALA A 145 -1.57 5.17 -0.68
C ALA A 145 -2.45 6.41 -0.93
N ASP A 146 -3.31 6.39 -1.95
CA ASP A 146 -4.30 7.46 -2.20
C ASP A 146 -5.22 7.66 -0.98
N VAL A 147 -5.73 6.56 -0.40
CA VAL A 147 -6.62 6.61 0.77
C VAL A 147 -5.94 7.26 1.98
N PHE A 148 -4.73 6.81 2.32
CA PHE A 148 -3.98 7.38 3.43
C PHE A 148 -3.62 8.85 3.18
N LYS A 149 -3.24 9.20 1.94
CA LYS A 149 -2.91 10.58 1.56
C LYS A 149 -4.12 11.50 1.66
N LEU A 150 -5.29 11.08 1.16
CA LEU A 150 -6.55 11.82 1.29
C LEU A 150 -6.85 12.17 2.76
N ALA A 151 -6.57 11.23 3.66
CA ALA A 151 -6.76 11.41 5.08
C ALA A 151 -5.66 12.22 5.80
N GLY A 152 -4.72 12.82 5.05
CA GLY A 152 -3.63 13.64 5.59
C GLY A 152 -2.39 12.87 6.07
N THR A 153 -2.33 11.55 5.84
CA THR A 153 -1.10 10.78 6.11
C THR A 153 -0.05 11.11 5.07
N ARG A 154 1.18 11.41 5.50
CA ARG A 154 2.32 11.48 4.57
C ARG A 154 2.70 10.08 4.10
N VAL A 155 2.51 9.75 2.82
CA VAL A 155 2.88 8.42 2.30
C VAL A 155 4.22 8.47 1.56
N LEU A 156 5.16 7.61 1.95
CA LEU A 156 6.53 7.60 1.45
C LEU A 156 6.89 6.26 0.77
N HIS A 157 7.37 6.32 -0.47
CA HIS A 157 7.74 5.13 -1.24
C HIS A 157 9.22 4.82 -1.16
N ILE A 158 9.55 3.67 -0.58
CA ILE A 158 10.90 3.10 -0.58
C ILE A 158 11.10 2.38 -1.92
N THR A 159 11.83 3.02 -2.84
CA THR A 159 12.13 2.45 -4.17
C THR A 159 13.56 1.94 -4.29
N GLY A 160 14.44 2.30 -3.35
CA GLY A 160 15.86 1.98 -3.35
C GLY A 160 16.58 2.68 -2.20
N PRO A 161 17.93 2.74 -2.23
CA PRO A 161 18.75 3.33 -1.16
C PRO A 161 18.57 4.85 -0.97
N SER A 162 18.10 5.55 -2.00
CA SER A 162 17.81 6.98 -1.93
C SER A 162 16.66 7.28 -0.97
N ALA A 163 16.57 8.55 -0.54
CA ALA A 163 15.47 9.01 0.30
C ALA A 163 14.10 8.65 -0.32
N PRO A 164 13.14 8.14 0.48
CA PRO A 164 11.80 7.83 0.00
C PRO A 164 11.10 9.04 -0.62
N ARG A 165 10.41 8.83 -1.74
CA ARG A 165 9.64 9.88 -2.40
C ARG A 165 8.21 9.89 -1.91
N GLU A 166 7.65 11.08 -1.74
CA GLU A 166 6.27 11.22 -1.32
C GLU A 166 5.28 10.83 -2.43
N HIS A 167 4.18 10.22 -2.03
CA HIS A 167 3.08 9.83 -2.91
C HIS A 167 2.39 11.07 -3.48
N PRO A 168 2.33 11.25 -4.82
CA PRO A 168 1.69 12.40 -5.43
C PRO A 168 0.18 12.25 -5.64
N TYR A 169 -0.43 11.12 -5.26
CA TYR A 169 -1.64 10.51 -5.82
C TYR A 169 -1.36 9.67 -7.07
N THR A 170 -2.18 8.64 -7.29
CA THR A 170 -2.20 7.94 -8.58
C THR A 170 -2.74 8.85 -9.67
N SER A 171 -2.30 8.65 -10.92
CA SER A 171 -2.66 9.53 -12.04
C SER A 171 -4.15 9.56 -12.37
N ALA A 172 -4.89 8.53 -11.97
CA ALA A 172 -6.33 8.41 -12.19
C ALA A 172 -7.15 9.00 -11.03
N ALA A 173 -6.53 9.32 -9.89
CA ALA A 173 -7.24 9.84 -8.74
C ALA A 173 -7.60 11.32 -8.94
N GLN A 174 -8.86 11.65 -8.72
CA GLN A 174 -9.31 13.01 -8.46
C GLN A 174 -9.85 13.09 -7.02
N VAL A 175 -9.82 14.30 -6.45
CA VAL A 175 -10.44 14.56 -5.14
C VAL A 175 -11.63 15.49 -5.36
N ILE A 176 -12.84 14.97 -5.15
CA ILE A 176 -14.11 15.69 -5.30
C ILE A 176 -14.86 15.61 -4.00
N ASP A 177 -15.25 16.76 -3.45
CA ASP A 177 -15.94 16.86 -2.16
C ASP A 177 -15.24 16.10 -1.02
N GLY A 178 -13.91 16.08 -1.06
CA GLY A 178 -13.07 15.39 -0.07
C GLY A 178 -13.06 13.87 -0.19
N GLN A 179 -13.51 13.30 -1.30
CA GLN A 179 -13.49 11.86 -1.61
C GLN A 179 -12.62 11.56 -2.83
N LEU A 180 -12.05 10.36 -2.88
CA LEU A 180 -11.37 9.87 -4.07
C LEU A 180 -12.41 9.49 -5.13
N ASP A 181 -12.25 10.07 -6.32
CA ASP A 181 -13.04 9.73 -7.49
C ASP A 181 -12.14 9.13 -8.59
N TYR A 182 -12.61 8.01 -9.16
CA TYR A 182 -12.02 7.33 -10.32
C TYR A 182 -13.03 7.15 -11.46
N THR A 183 -14.14 7.90 -11.44
CA THR A 183 -15.27 7.75 -12.36
C THR A 183 -15.14 8.60 -13.62
N HIS A 184 -14.21 9.54 -13.64
CA HIS A 184 -13.93 10.34 -14.83
C HIS A 184 -13.20 9.55 -15.92
N PRO A 185 -13.42 9.85 -17.20
CA PRO A 185 -12.51 9.40 -18.25
C PRO A 185 -11.12 10.03 -18.04
N GLU A 186 -10.06 9.25 -18.26
CA GLU A 186 -8.69 9.69 -18.03
C GLU A 186 -8.39 11.00 -18.77
N THR A 187 -7.93 12.02 -18.03
CA THR A 187 -7.24 13.15 -18.63
C THR A 187 -5.87 12.68 -19.08
N VAL A 188 -5.69 12.45 -20.39
CA VAL A 188 -4.36 12.19 -20.96
C VAL A 188 -3.50 13.42 -20.63
N PRO A 189 -2.43 13.30 -19.82
CA PRO A 189 -1.49 14.40 -19.73
C PRO A 189 -0.90 14.61 -21.13
N ALA A 190 -0.94 15.86 -21.61
CA ALA A 190 -0.30 16.21 -22.88
C ALA A 190 1.12 15.65 -22.88
N PRO A 191 1.60 15.05 -24.01
CA PRO A 191 2.98 14.59 -24.07
C PRO A 191 3.89 15.75 -23.71
N ASP A 192 4.77 15.52 -22.74
CA ASP A 192 5.81 16.47 -22.34
C ASP A 192 6.59 16.85 -23.61
N ALA A 193 6.40 18.08 -24.07
CA ALA A 193 7.09 18.65 -25.21
C ALA A 193 8.52 19.02 -24.79
N THR A 194 9.30 18.00 -24.39
CA THR A 194 10.72 18.15 -24.14
C THR A 194 11.47 16.86 -24.44
N ARG A 195 11.70 16.60 -25.74
CA ARG A 195 13.00 16.12 -26.22
C ARG A 195 13.21 16.45 -27.69
#